data_AF-A0A9D7VR13-F1
#
_entry.id   AF-A0A9D7VR13-F1
#
_cell.length_a   1.000
_cell.length_b   1.000
_cell.length_c   1.000
_cell.angle_alpha   90.00
_cell.angle_beta   90.00
_cell.angle_gamma   90.00
#
_symmetry.space_group_name_H-M   'P 1'
#
loop_
_entity.id
_entity.type
_entity.pdbx_description
1 polymer ?
#
loop_
_entity_poly.entity_id
_entity_poly.type
_entity_poly.pdbx_seq_one_letter_code
_entity_poly.pdbx_strand_id
1 'polypeptide(L)'
;MPVLPKLPAPFATFLLRIPLAALFLQQGFDKLPFDAETAEGYGLSLLVWFFVVAGEIGAGLGLLTAGAAGIIFRGKIITEAADILTRFSGITMTCIMTGVIWLSEPDSLLDVLLYDYVHVSLYAGGLYFALRGNAKF
;
A
#
# COMPACT_ATOMS: atom_id res chain seq x y z
N MET A 1 -38.08 -10.95 5.70
CA MET A 1 -36.76 -10.99 6.39
C MET A 1 -36.29 -9.56 6.59
N PRO A 2 -35.88 -9.14 7.80
CA PRO A 2 -35.25 -7.83 7.98
C PRO A 2 -33.93 -7.79 7.20
N VAL A 3 -33.77 -6.77 6.35
CA VAL A 3 -32.55 -6.56 5.57
C VAL A 3 -31.52 -5.92 6.49
N LEU A 4 -30.37 -6.56 6.68
CA LEU A 4 -29.26 -5.96 7.43
C LEU A 4 -28.76 -4.72 6.67
N PRO A 5 -28.64 -3.55 7.34
CA PRO A 5 -28.19 -2.33 6.69
C PRO A 5 -26.73 -2.48 6.24
N LYS A 6 -26.42 -2.03 5.01
CA LYS A 6 -25.06 -2.02 4.48
C LYS A 6 -24.29 -0.80 4.99
N LEU A 7 -23.02 -0.99 5.33
CA LEU A 7 -22.13 0.10 5.68
C LEU A 7 -21.84 0.96 4.42
N PRO A 8 -21.82 2.30 4.50
CA PRO A 8 -21.51 3.14 3.35
C PRO A 8 -20.13 2.80 2.78
N ALA A 9 -20.00 2.90 1.45
CA ALA A 9 -18.79 2.50 0.73
C ALA A 9 -17.49 3.12 1.27
N PRO A 10 -17.44 4.40 1.69
CA PRO A 10 -16.23 4.98 2.28
C PRO A 10 -15.73 4.28 3.52
N PHE A 11 -16.63 3.91 4.44
CA PHE A 11 -16.26 3.20 5.65
C PHE A 11 -15.87 1.76 5.37
N ALA A 12 -16.61 1.07 4.50
CA ALA A 12 -16.30 -0.31 4.12
C ALA A 12 -14.92 -0.42 3.44
N THR A 13 -14.62 0.50 2.52
CA THR A 13 -13.32 0.52 1.83
C THR A 13 -12.18 0.88 2.78
N PHE A 14 -12.44 1.70 3.80
CA PHE A 14 -11.42 2.09 4.79
C PHE A 14 -10.89 0.89 5.57
N LEU A 15 -11.73 -0.11 5.86
CA LEU A 15 -11.31 -1.31 6.59
C LEU A 15 -10.17 -2.06 5.88
N LEU A 16 -10.15 -2.08 4.54
CA LEU A 16 -9.07 -2.71 3.77
C LEU A 16 -7.73 -1.98 3.91
N ARG A 17 -7.75 -0.68 4.22
CA ARG A 17 -6.53 0.13 4.36
C ARG A 17 -5.74 -0.25 5.60
N ILE A 18 -6.43 -0.69 6.67
CA ILE A 18 -5.81 -0.96 7.96
C ILE A 18 -4.77 -2.09 7.86
N PRO A 19 -5.10 -3.32 7.42
CA PRO A 19 -4.11 -4.40 7.34
C PRO A 19 -3.03 -4.10 6.29
N LEU A 20 -3.39 -3.50 5.15
CA LEU A 20 -2.44 -3.13 4.10
C LEU A 20 -1.40 -2.12 4.60
N ALA A 21 -1.87 -1.05 5.24
CA ALA A 21 -0.99 -0.03 5.79
C ALA A 21 -0.18 -0.55 6.97
N ALA A 22 -0.77 -1.36 7.85
CA ALA A 22 -0.05 -1.95 8.97
C ALA A 22 1.15 -2.79 8.52
N LEU A 23 0.96 -3.66 7.52
CA LEU A 23 2.04 -4.45 6.95
C LEU A 23 3.13 -3.56 6.32
N PHE A 24 2.74 -2.58 5.52
CA PHE A 24 3.71 -1.65 4.89
C PHE A 24 4.48 -0.81 5.91
N LEU A 25 3.79 -0.29 6.93
CA LEU A 25 4.41 0.48 7.99
C LEU A 25 5.37 -0.37 8.80
N GLN A 26 4.96 -1.59 9.16
CA GLN A 26 5.82 -2.51 9.89
C GLN A 26 7.08 -2.83 9.07
N GLN A 27 6.93 -3.22 7.81
CA GLN A 27 8.07 -3.51 6.92
C GLN A 27 9.02 -2.32 6.75
N GLY A 28 8.48 -1.10 6.67
CA GLY A 28 9.29 0.10 6.57
C GLY A 28 10.01 0.46 7.87
N PHE A 29 9.32 0.38 9.01
CA PHE A 29 9.93 0.69 10.31
C PHE A 29 10.96 -0.34 10.74
N ASP A 30 10.78 -1.62 10.40
CA ASP A 30 11.73 -2.70 10.70
C ASP A 30 13.06 -2.52 9.94
N LYS A 31 13.09 -1.70 8.88
CA LYS A 31 14.29 -1.38 8.08
C LYS A 31 15.01 -0.10 8.52
N LEU A 32 14.60 0.51 9.64
CA LEU A 32 15.29 1.67 10.22
C LEU A 32 16.27 1.25 11.33
N PRO A 33 17.44 1.91 11.45
CA PRO A 33 17.96 2.96 10.58
C PRO A 33 18.48 2.43 9.23
N PHE A 34 18.51 3.27 8.20
CA PHE A 34 19.02 2.88 6.88
C PHE A 34 20.52 2.60 6.94
N ASP A 35 20.93 1.37 6.66
CA ASP A 35 22.32 0.95 6.63
C ASP A 35 22.72 0.39 5.26
N ALA A 36 23.98 0.63 4.88
CA ALA A 36 24.50 0.20 3.60
C ALA A 36 24.71 -1.33 3.52
N GLU A 37 25.00 -1.97 4.66
CA GLU A 37 25.25 -3.41 4.73
C GLU A 37 23.99 -4.22 4.41
N THR A 38 22.85 -3.85 4.99
CA THR A 38 21.55 -4.46 4.69
C THR A 38 21.16 -4.19 3.24
N ALA A 39 21.36 -2.96 2.73
CA ALA A 39 21.09 -2.64 1.34
C ALA A 39 21.91 -3.53 0.38
N GLU A 40 23.20 -3.72 0.65
CA GLU A 40 24.08 -4.63 -0.09
C GLU A 40 23.63 -6.09 0.02
N GLY A 41 23.12 -6.52 1.19
CA GLY A 41 22.54 -7.84 1.41
C GLY A 41 21.34 -8.15 0.50
N TYR A 42 20.59 -7.13 0.08
CA TYR A 42 19.51 -7.25 -0.92
C TYR A 42 19.97 -6.95 -2.35
N GLY A 43 21.27 -6.71 -2.58
CA GLY A 43 21.83 -6.35 -3.89
C GLY A 43 21.42 -4.96 -4.37
N LEU A 44 21.03 -4.06 -3.45
CA LEU A 44 20.53 -2.72 -3.76
C LEU A 44 21.53 -1.64 -3.37
N SER A 45 21.48 -0.50 -4.08
CA SER A 45 22.20 0.69 -3.64
C SER A 45 21.50 1.33 -2.44
N LEU A 46 22.26 2.02 -1.58
CA LEU A 46 21.72 2.73 -0.42
C LEU A 46 20.62 3.74 -0.81
N LEU A 47 20.73 4.37 -1.99
CA LEU A 47 19.71 5.28 -2.50
C LEU A 47 18.39 4.56 -2.81
N VAL A 48 18.46 3.41 -3.48
CA VAL A 48 17.27 2.60 -3.79
C VAL A 48 16.66 2.07 -2.50
N TRP A 49 17.48 1.59 -1.56
CA TRP A 49 17.04 1.14 -0.24
C TRP A 49 16.28 2.24 0.51
N PHE A 50 16.82 3.46 0.53
CA PHE A 50 16.15 4.63 1.12
C PHE A 50 14.76 4.85 0.52
N PHE A 51 14.63 4.80 -0.81
CA PHE A 51 13.33 4.97 -1.48
C PHE A 51 12.36 3.83 -1.21
N VAL A 52 12.84 2.60 -1.06
CA VAL A 52 11.99 1.46 -0.64
C VAL A 52 11.43 1.72 0.74
N VAL A 53 12.28 1.98 1.73
CA VAL A 53 11.87 2.18 3.12
C VAL A 53 10.97 3.42 3.28
N ALA A 54 11.36 4.55 2.68
CA ALA A 54 10.54 5.76 2.69
C ALA A 54 9.21 5.56 1.94
N GLY A 55 9.22 4.78 0.85
CA GLY A 55 8.04 4.43 0.08
C GLY A 55 7.09 3.52 0.85
N GLU A 56 7.61 2.55 1.60
CA GLU A 56 6.82 1.66 2.45
C GLU A 56 6.10 2.43 3.55
N ILE A 57 6.84 3.26 4.29
CA ILE A 57 6.29 4.10 5.35
C ILE A 57 5.31 5.13 4.76
N GLY A 58 5.73 5.82 3.70
CA GLY A 58 4.95 6.87 3.06
C GLY A 58 3.67 6.36 2.42
N ALA A 59 3.69 5.19 1.78
CA ALA A 59 2.49 4.58 1.22
C ALA A 59 1.52 4.11 2.30
N GLY A 60 2.02 3.50 3.38
CA GLY A 60 1.19 3.08 4.52
C GLY A 60 0.50 4.28 5.20
N LEU A 61 1.26 5.32 5.54
CA LEU A 61 0.71 6.55 6.13
C LEU A 61 -0.23 7.28 5.17
N GLY A 62 0.18 7.41 3.90
CA GLY A 62 -0.60 8.06 2.86
C GLY A 62 -1.95 7.39 2.66
N LEU A 63 -2.00 6.06 2.64
CA LEU A 63 -3.25 5.31 2.46
C LEU A 63 -4.23 5.56 3.63
N LEU A 64 -3.74 5.55 4.87
CA LEU A 64 -4.57 5.79 6.06
C LEU A 64 -5.07 7.24 6.13
N THR A 65 -4.15 8.20 6.01
CA THR A 65 -4.43 9.62 6.16
C THR A 65 -5.32 10.14 5.03
N ALA A 66 -5.06 9.74 3.78
CA ALA A 66 -5.88 10.09 2.63
C ALA A 66 -7.27 9.44 2.69
N GLY A 67 -7.35 8.20 3.18
CA GLY A 67 -8.62 7.54 3.42
C GLY A 67 -9.48 8.25 4.47
N ALA A 68 -8.85 8.69 5.56
CA ALA A 68 -9.54 9.38 6.66
C ALA A 68 -9.96 10.79 6.23
N ALA A 69 -9.09 11.50 5.52
CA ALA A 69 -9.38 12.82 4.97
C ALA A 69 -10.57 12.78 4.01
N GLY A 70 -10.68 11.76 3.15
CA GLY A 70 -11.81 11.57 2.24
C GLY A 70 -13.16 11.29 2.93
N ILE A 71 -13.14 10.83 4.19
CA ILE A 71 -14.35 10.58 5.00
C ILE A 71 -14.73 11.81 5.84
N ILE A 72 -13.73 12.45 6.46
CA ILE A 72 -13.91 13.53 7.43
C ILE A 72 -14.22 14.85 6.73
N PHE A 73 -13.47 15.18 5.67
CA PHE A 73 -13.59 16.46 4.99
C PHE A 73 -14.57 16.41 3.83
N ARG A 74 -15.36 17.47 3.65
CA ARG A 74 -16.34 17.62 2.55
C ARG A 74 -15.94 18.64 1.49
N GLY A 75 -14.78 19.29 1.65
CA GLY A 75 -14.29 20.29 0.70
C GLY A 75 -13.72 19.62 -0.55
N LYS A 76 -14.20 20.05 -1.74
CA LYS A 76 -13.81 19.46 -3.03
C LYS A 76 -12.29 19.30 -3.21
N ILE A 77 -11.53 20.36 -2.91
CA ILE A 77 -10.06 20.37 -3.05
C ILE A 77 -9.41 19.32 -2.16
N ILE A 78 -9.82 19.23 -0.89
CA ILE A 78 -9.26 18.27 0.08
C ILE A 78 -9.61 16.84 -0.33
N THR A 79 -10.84 16.59 -0.76
CA THR A 79 -11.27 15.27 -1.20
C THR A 79 -10.57 14.81 -2.48
N GLU A 80 -10.29 15.71 -3.42
CA GLU A 80 -9.52 15.42 -4.64
C GLU A 80 -8.04 15.17 -4.32
N ALA A 81 -7.44 16.00 -3.47
CA ALA A 81 -6.05 15.78 -3.02
C ALA A 81 -5.91 14.45 -2.27
N ALA A 82 -6.88 14.10 -1.42
CA ALA A 82 -6.91 12.81 -0.74
C ALA A 82 -7.12 11.64 -1.72
N ASP A 83 -7.92 11.81 -2.77
CA ASP A 83 -8.06 10.79 -3.82
C ASP A 83 -6.73 10.55 -4.55
N ILE A 84 -6.07 11.62 -4.97
CA ILE A 84 -4.76 11.57 -5.63
C ILE A 84 -3.73 10.90 -4.71
N LEU A 85 -3.67 11.27 -3.43
CA LEU A 85 -2.75 10.67 -2.46
C LEU A 85 -3.05 9.18 -2.25
N THR A 86 -4.33 8.78 -2.17
CA THR A 86 -4.72 7.37 -2.09
C THR A 86 -4.21 6.58 -3.29
N ARG A 87 -4.38 7.13 -4.50
CA ARG A 87 -3.94 6.49 -5.74
C ARG A 87 -2.42 6.41 -5.81
N PHE A 88 -1.73 7.48 -5.45
CA PHE A 88 -0.27 7.53 -5.39
C PHE A 88 0.27 6.48 -4.41
N SER A 89 -0.28 6.40 -3.19
CA SER A 89 0.08 5.34 -2.23
C SER A 89 -0.14 3.95 -2.82
N GLY A 90 -1.26 3.69 -3.48
CA GLY A 90 -1.53 2.42 -4.15
C GLY A 90 -0.49 2.08 -5.24
N ILE A 91 -0.10 3.05 -6.07
CA ILE A 91 0.93 2.88 -7.10
C ILE A 91 2.27 2.54 -6.44
N THR A 92 2.68 3.30 -5.43
CA THR A 92 3.91 3.05 -4.68
C THR A 92 3.93 1.63 -4.09
N MET A 93 2.82 1.17 -3.50
CA MET A 93 2.70 -0.20 -3.01
C MET A 93 2.91 -1.23 -4.13
N THR A 94 2.26 -1.05 -5.28
CA THR A 94 2.43 -1.99 -6.41
C THR A 94 3.85 -2.04 -6.94
N CYS A 95 4.53 -0.89 -7.06
CA CYS A 95 5.91 -0.81 -7.50
C CYS A 95 6.86 -1.54 -6.53
N ILE A 96 6.70 -1.32 -5.22
CA ILE A 96 7.54 -1.96 -4.20
C ILE A 96 7.29 -3.48 -4.19
N MET A 97 6.03 -3.93 -4.20
CA MET A 97 5.72 -5.37 -4.23
C MET A 97 6.26 -6.05 -5.50
N THR A 98 6.24 -5.35 -6.64
CA THR A 98 6.86 -5.89 -7.88
C THR A 98 8.37 -6.08 -7.69
N GLY A 99 9.05 -5.11 -7.07
CA GLY A 99 10.46 -5.20 -6.75
C GLY A 99 10.77 -6.34 -5.78
N VAL A 100 9.97 -6.49 -4.71
CA VAL A 100 10.15 -7.56 -3.71
C VAL A 100 9.95 -8.94 -4.33
N ILE A 101 8.90 -9.12 -5.14
CA ILE A 101 8.67 -10.38 -5.88
C ILE A 101 9.85 -10.66 -6.82
N TRP A 102 10.37 -9.65 -7.51
CA TRP A 102 11.52 -9.84 -8.40
C TRP A 102 12.79 -10.24 -7.64
N LEU A 103 13.05 -9.64 -6.49
CA LEU A 103 14.19 -9.97 -5.63
C LEU A 103 14.10 -11.37 -5.02
N SER A 104 12.91 -11.97 -4.94
CA SER A 104 12.73 -13.34 -4.48
C SER A 104 13.17 -14.41 -5.50
N GLU A 105 13.51 -14.01 -6.73
CA GLU A 105 13.92 -14.89 -7.84
C GLU A 105 12.98 -16.10 -8.05
N PRO A 106 11.68 -15.88 -8.32
CA PRO A 106 10.72 -16.97 -8.41
C PRO A 106 10.93 -17.82 -9.67
N ASP A 107 10.72 -19.13 -9.56
CA ASP A 107 10.86 -20.08 -10.67
C ASP A 107 9.87 -19.78 -11.82
N SER A 108 8.68 -19.29 -11.50
CA SER A 108 7.66 -18.93 -12.49
C SER A 108 6.58 -18.00 -11.92
N LEU A 109 5.77 -17.38 -12.79
CA LEU A 109 4.61 -16.61 -12.35
C LEU A 109 3.56 -17.45 -11.61
N LEU A 110 3.44 -18.73 -11.95
CA LEU A 110 2.49 -19.61 -11.28
C LEU A 110 2.92 -19.86 -9.83
N ASP A 111 4.22 -19.94 -9.59
CA ASP A 111 4.79 -20.10 -8.26
C ASP A 111 4.44 -18.90 -7.36
N VAL A 112 4.66 -17.68 -7.86
CA VAL A 112 4.27 -16.44 -7.16
C VAL A 112 2.79 -16.42 -6.81
N LEU A 113 1.91 -16.77 -7.76
CA LEU A 113 0.47 -16.73 -7.55
C LEU A 113 -0.03 -17.77 -6.55
N LEU A 114 0.61 -18.94 -6.48
CA LEU A 114 0.18 -20.04 -5.63
C LEU A 114 0.79 -20.00 -4.23
N TYR A 115 2.04 -19.54 -4.10
CA TYR A 115 2.80 -19.65 -2.85
C TYR A 115 3.17 -18.31 -2.23
N ASP A 116 3.32 -17.24 -3.02
CA ASP A 116 3.61 -15.90 -2.51
C ASP A 116 2.33 -15.06 -2.29
N TYR A 117 1.38 -15.64 -1.55
CA TYR A 117 0.07 -15.04 -1.33
C TYR A 117 0.13 -13.70 -0.59
N VAL A 118 1.17 -13.44 0.21
CA VAL A 118 1.32 -12.19 0.95
C VAL A 118 1.67 -11.05 0.00
N HIS A 119 2.74 -11.18 -0.80
CA HIS A 119 3.11 -10.10 -1.73
C HIS A 119 2.07 -9.93 -2.83
N VAL A 120 1.44 -11.01 -3.31
CA VAL A 120 0.33 -10.93 -4.26
C VAL A 120 -0.88 -10.19 -3.67
N SER A 121 -1.25 -10.46 -2.41
CA SER A 121 -2.36 -9.77 -1.74
C SER A 121 -2.06 -8.28 -1.54
N LEU A 122 -0.83 -7.95 -1.16
CA LEU A 122 -0.38 -6.56 -1.01
C LEU A 122 -0.35 -5.83 -2.36
N TYR A 123 0.12 -6.49 -3.42
CA TYR A 123 0.09 -5.97 -4.78
C TYR A 123 -1.35 -5.70 -5.24
N ALA A 124 -2.25 -6.68 -5.07
CA ALA A 124 -3.65 -6.54 -5.45
C ALA A 124 -4.36 -5.44 -4.65
N GLY A 125 -4.08 -5.34 -3.34
CA GLY A 125 -4.60 -4.28 -2.47
C GLY A 125 -4.10 -2.89 -2.87
N GLY A 126 -2.80 -2.76 -3.17
CA GLY A 126 -2.22 -1.53 -3.71
C GLY A 126 -2.84 -1.14 -5.05
N LEU A 127 -2.98 -2.09 -5.97
CA LEU A 127 -3.56 -1.88 -7.30
C LEU A 127 -5.02 -1.45 -7.22
N TYR A 128 -5.79 -2.05 -6.30
CA TYR A 128 -7.17 -1.64 -6.02
C TYR A 128 -7.24 -0.15 -5.68
N PHE A 129 -6.40 0.33 -4.75
CA PHE A 129 -6.40 1.74 -4.36
C PHE A 129 -5.80 2.66 -5.42
N ALA A 130 -4.82 2.19 -6.19
CA ALA A 130 -4.25 2.90 -7.34
C ALA A 130 -5.29 3.22 -8.41
N LEU A 131 -6.11 2.23 -8.75
CA LEU A 131 -7.12 2.36 -9.80
C LEU A 131 -8.38 3.06 -9.31
N ARG A 132 -8.83 2.69 -8.12
CA ARG A 132 -10.11 3.16 -7.61
C ARG A 132 -9.96 4.55 -6.99
N GLY A 133 -9.00 4.74 -6.07
CA GLY A 133 -8.91 5.92 -5.22
C GLY A 133 -9.87 5.88 -4.00
N ASN A 134 -10.37 7.05 -3.60
CA ASN A 134 -11.27 7.25 -2.48
C ASN A 134 -12.74 6.99 -2.84
N ALA A 135 -13.50 6.58 -1.84
CA ALA A 135 -14.91 6.26 -2.02
C ALA A 135 -15.70 7.54 -1.89
N LYS A 136 -16.69 7.72 -2.75
CA LYS A 136 -17.63 8.82 -2.60
C LYS A 136 -18.86 8.31 -1.84
N PHE A 137 -19.47 9.24 -1.10
CA PHE A 137 -20.76 9.02 -0.45
C PHE A 137 -21.90 9.00 -1.47
#